data_AF-A0A8J7Y9V4-F1
#
_entry.id   AF-A0A8J7Y9V4-F1
#
_cell.length_a   1.000
_cell.length_b   1.000
_cell.length_c   1.000
_cell.angle_alpha   90.00
_cell.angle_beta   90.00
_cell.angle_gamma   90.00
#
_symmetry.space_group_name_H-M   'P 1'
#
loop_
_entity.id
_entity.type
_entity.pdbx_description
1 polymer ?
#
loop_
_entity_poly.entity_id
_entity_poly.type
_entity_poly.pdbx_seq_one_letter_code
_entity_poly.pdbx_strand_id
1 'polypeptide(L)'
;MSTSSPRSLTARLQRPDYVELVFGIVFVWGTGDLLSTFAALHFTGLWAEANPLVRTLLAHDPLLVVALKGAVMLVVGLVLFRYQDAVEQLPQWRVLLGGLLGVGSGVVAINLYVAVSAAAV
;
A
#
# COMPACT_ATOMS: atom_id res chain seq x y z
N MET A 1 11.43 42.93 28.56
CA MET A 1 10.57 42.62 27.40
C MET A 1 11.11 41.34 26.75
N SER A 2 10.51 40.20 27.08
CA SER A 2 10.85 38.90 26.45
C SER A 2 10.10 38.77 25.14
N THR A 3 10.81 38.81 24.01
CA THR A 3 10.27 38.46 22.71
C THR A 3 10.29 36.94 22.58
N SER A 4 9.16 36.31 22.89
CA SER A 4 8.91 34.91 22.55
C SER A 4 8.83 34.79 21.02
N SER A 5 9.88 34.27 20.39
CA SER A 5 9.83 33.88 18.98
C SER A 5 8.75 32.80 18.79
N PRO A 6 7.79 32.98 17.87
CA PRO A 6 6.89 31.90 17.51
C PRO A 6 7.70 30.82 16.81
N ARG A 7 7.87 29.67 17.45
CA ARG A 7 8.35 28.45 16.79
C ARG A 7 7.36 28.16 15.66
N SER A 8 7.76 28.43 14.42
CA SER A 8 6.92 28.19 13.27
C SER A 8 6.53 26.71 13.22
N LEU A 9 5.24 26.44 13.43
CA LEU A 9 4.61 25.12 13.32
C LEU A 9 4.62 24.54 11.90
N THR A 10 5.31 25.18 10.97
CA THR A 10 5.71 24.61 9.70
C THR A 10 6.90 23.68 9.94
N ALA A 11 6.62 22.50 10.51
CA ALA A 11 7.40 21.33 10.18
C ALA A 11 7.51 21.33 8.65
N ARG A 12 8.71 21.60 8.11
CA ARG A 12 8.94 21.49 6.67
C ARG A 12 8.52 20.07 6.31
N LEU A 13 7.38 19.89 5.66
CA LEU A 13 6.99 18.60 5.09
C LEU A 13 8.05 18.30 4.04
N GLN A 14 9.10 17.62 4.48
CA GLN A 14 10.17 17.16 3.62
C GLN A 14 9.51 16.18 2.66
N ARG A 15 9.59 16.47 1.36
CA ARG A 15 8.98 15.60 0.35
C ARG A 15 9.66 14.24 0.45
N PRO A 16 8.89 13.14 0.51
CA PRO A 16 9.46 11.82 0.70
C PRO A 16 10.43 11.49 -0.43
N ASP A 17 11.53 10.85 -0.10
CA ASP A 17 12.56 10.51 -1.09
C ASP A 17 12.13 9.31 -1.96
N TYR A 18 12.83 9.04 -3.07
CA TYR A 18 12.51 7.94 -3.98
C TYR A 18 12.40 6.59 -3.24
N VAL A 19 13.43 6.28 -2.44
CA VAL A 19 13.50 5.05 -1.65
C VAL A 19 12.33 4.92 -0.68
N GLU A 20 11.96 6.02 -0.02
CA GLU A 20 10.82 6.05 0.92
C GLU A 20 9.50 5.80 0.21
N LEU A 21 9.31 6.38 -0.98
CA LEU A 21 8.12 6.17 -1.81
C LEU A 21 8.03 4.72 -2.30
N VAL A 22 9.13 4.15 -2.81
CA VAL A 22 9.17 2.75 -3.26
C VAL A 22 8.92 1.80 -2.09
N PHE A 23 9.57 2.02 -0.95
CA PHE A 23 9.33 1.23 0.25
C PHE A 23 7.88 1.32 0.70
N GLY A 24 7.30 2.53 0.73
CA GLY A 24 5.89 2.75 1.05
C GLY A 24 4.97 1.98 0.10
N ILE A 25 5.22 2.03 -1.21
CA ILE A 25 4.44 1.30 -2.22
C ILE A 25 4.49 -0.20 -1.96
N VAL A 26 5.70 -0.76 -1.81
CA VAL A 26 5.90 -2.19 -1.56
C VAL A 26 5.22 -2.62 -0.26
N PHE A 27 5.33 -1.80 0.79
CA PHE A 27 4.72 -2.10 2.08
C PHE A 27 3.20 -2.05 2.03
N VAL A 28 2.62 -0.99 1.45
CA VAL A 28 1.16 -0.80 1.37
C VAL A 28 0.51 -1.79 0.42
N TRP A 29 1.00 -1.94 -0.81
CA TRP A 29 0.42 -2.88 -1.79
C TRP A 29 0.76 -4.35 -1.50
N GLY A 30 1.85 -4.59 -0.78
CA GLY A 30 2.22 -5.91 -0.29
C GLY A 30 1.49 -6.26 0.98
N THR A 31 2.04 -5.78 2.10
CA THR A 31 1.62 -6.18 3.44
C THR A 31 0.27 -5.58 3.81
N GLY A 32 0.10 -4.26 3.60
CA GLY A 32 -1.14 -3.58 3.94
C GLY A 32 -2.35 -4.18 3.22
N ASP A 33 -2.25 -4.31 1.90
CA ASP A 33 -3.32 -4.87 1.07
C ASP A 33 -3.60 -6.33 1.45
N LEU A 34 -2.55 -7.16 1.58
CA LEU A 34 -2.69 -8.56 1.99
C LEU A 34 -3.44 -8.71 3.34
N LEU A 35 -2.98 -8.00 4.38
CA LEU A 35 -3.57 -8.12 5.71
C LEU A 35 -5.00 -7.58 5.74
N SER A 36 -5.25 -6.46 5.06
CA SER A 36 -6.59 -5.87 5.00
C SER A 36 -7.58 -6.74 4.22
N THR A 37 -7.15 -7.36 3.11
CA THR A 37 -7.95 -8.34 2.36
C THR A 37 -8.29 -9.55 3.24
N PHE A 38 -7.31 -10.13 3.92
CA PHE A 38 -7.58 -11.26 4.83
C PHE A 38 -8.50 -10.86 5.98
N ALA A 39 -8.34 -9.67 6.55
CA ALA A 39 -9.24 -9.17 7.58
C ALA A 39 -10.68 -9.02 7.07
N ALA A 40 -10.87 -8.46 5.86
CA ALA A 40 -12.19 -8.34 5.25
C ALA A 40 -12.82 -9.72 5.00
N LEU A 41 -12.06 -10.63 4.36
CA LEU A 41 -12.50 -11.97 4.02
C LEU A 41 -12.81 -12.84 5.24
N HIS A 42 -12.15 -12.59 6.37
CA HIS A 42 -12.44 -13.29 7.62
C HIS A 42 -13.90 -13.09 8.06
N PHE A 43 -14.45 -11.89 7.85
CA PHE A 43 -15.83 -11.56 8.24
C PHE A 43 -16.84 -11.72 7.09
N THR A 44 -16.43 -11.51 5.84
CA THR A 44 -17.35 -11.56 4.68
C THR A 44 -17.37 -12.93 4.00
N GLY A 45 -16.29 -13.70 4.07
CA GLY A 45 -16.12 -14.96 3.34
C GLY A 45 -15.67 -14.77 1.88
N LEU A 46 -15.32 -15.87 1.23
CA LEU A 46 -14.66 -15.88 -0.10
C LEU A 46 -15.50 -15.30 -1.25
N TRP A 47 -16.83 -15.27 -1.11
CA TRP A 47 -17.73 -14.79 -2.17
C TRP A 47 -17.62 -13.28 -2.38
N ALA A 48 -17.15 -12.55 -1.37
CA ALA A 48 -16.91 -11.11 -1.45
C ALA A 48 -15.61 -10.75 -2.20
N GLU A 49 -14.75 -11.73 -2.49
CA GLU A 49 -13.53 -11.51 -3.29
C GLU A 49 -13.89 -11.28 -4.76
N ALA A 50 -13.64 -10.06 -5.24
CA ALA A 50 -13.95 -9.67 -6.61
C ALA A 50 -12.94 -10.20 -7.63
N ASN A 51 -11.69 -10.43 -7.23
CA ASN A 51 -10.65 -10.90 -8.15
C ASN A 51 -10.75 -12.43 -8.33
N PRO A 52 -11.11 -12.94 -9.53
CA PRO A 52 -11.32 -14.36 -9.74
C PRO A 52 -10.04 -15.19 -9.54
N LEU A 53 -8.86 -14.63 -9.84
CA LEU A 53 -7.59 -15.30 -9.60
C LEU A 53 -7.33 -15.44 -8.10
N VAL A 54 -7.43 -14.35 -7.35
CA VAL A 54 -7.22 -14.35 -5.90
C VAL A 54 -8.22 -15.29 -5.23
N ARG A 55 -9.50 -15.24 -5.62
CA ARG A 55 -10.53 -16.15 -5.11
C ARG A 55 -10.19 -17.63 -5.37
N THR A 56 -9.67 -17.95 -6.56
CA THR A 56 -9.25 -19.31 -6.91
C THR A 56 -8.06 -19.77 -6.06
N LEU A 57 -7.07 -18.90 -5.86
CA LEU A 57 -5.89 -19.21 -5.04
C LEU A 57 -6.28 -19.41 -3.57
N LEU A 58 -7.12 -18.53 -3.01
CA LEU A 58 -7.60 -18.65 -1.63
C LEU A 58 -8.42 -19.93 -1.41
N ALA A 59 -9.20 -20.35 -2.40
CA ALA A 59 -9.99 -21.58 -2.33
C ALA A 59 -9.11 -22.84 -2.31
N HIS A 60 -7.91 -22.76 -2.88
CA HIS A 60 -6.96 -23.87 -2.90
C HIS A 60 -6.06 -23.87 -1.66
N ASP A 61 -5.32 -22.77 -1.41
CA ASP A 61 -4.48 -22.57 -0.24
C ASP A 61 -4.22 -21.06 -0.04
N PRO A 62 -4.63 -20.46 1.10
CA PRO A 62 -4.38 -19.05 1.42
C PRO A 62 -2.92 -18.61 1.29
N LEU A 63 -1.95 -19.51 1.54
CA LEU A 63 -0.52 -19.19 1.43
C LEU A 63 -0.10 -18.90 0.00
N LEU A 64 -0.83 -19.37 -1.02
CA LEU A 64 -0.55 -19.06 -2.42
C LEU A 64 -0.76 -17.57 -2.72
N VAL A 65 -1.73 -16.92 -2.08
CA VAL A 65 -1.93 -15.46 -2.22
C VAL A 65 -0.80 -14.69 -1.55
N VAL A 66 -0.35 -15.15 -0.38
CA VAL A 66 0.82 -14.58 0.32
C VAL A 66 2.06 -14.71 -0.54
N ALA A 67 2.33 -15.90 -1.09
CA ALA A 67 3.48 -16.17 -1.95
C ALA A 67 3.42 -15.33 -3.24
N LEU A 68 2.25 -15.28 -3.90
CA LEU A 68 2.07 -14.48 -5.11
C LEU A 68 2.31 -13.00 -4.84
N LYS A 69 1.66 -12.43 -3.81
CA LYS A 69 1.86 -11.00 -3.47
C LYS A 69 3.30 -10.72 -3.06
N GLY A 70 3.91 -11.59 -2.27
CA GLY A 70 5.31 -11.49 -1.90
C GLY A 70 6.23 -11.47 -3.13
N ALA A 71 6.02 -12.38 -4.08
CA ALA A 71 6.78 -12.45 -5.32
C ALA A 71 6.58 -11.19 -6.20
N VAL A 72 5.33 -10.74 -6.38
CA VAL A 72 5.03 -9.53 -7.17
C VAL A 72 5.69 -8.31 -6.52
N MET A 73 5.59 -8.15 -5.20
CA MET A 73 6.17 -7.02 -4.49
C MET A 73 7.70 -7.05 -4.48
N LEU A 74 8.31 -8.23 -4.38
CA LEU A 74 9.75 -8.39 -4.52
C LEU A 74 10.21 -7.94 -5.91
N VAL A 75 9.52 -8.39 -6.96
CA VAL A 75 9.82 -7.99 -8.34
C VAL A 75 9.64 -6.49 -8.54
N VAL A 76 8.51 -5.93 -8.09
CA VAL A 76 8.24 -4.48 -8.19
C VAL A 76 9.31 -3.68 -7.45
N GLY A 77 9.62 -4.04 -6.20
CA GLY A 77 10.66 -3.38 -5.42
C GLY A 77 12.02 -3.45 -6.11
N LEU A 78 12.43 -4.63 -6.55
CA LEU A 78 13.69 -4.84 -7.24
C LEU A 78 13.77 -4.02 -8.54
N VAL A 79 12.72 -4.01 -9.35
CA VAL A 79 12.65 -3.26 -10.60
C VAL A 79 12.74 -1.76 -10.33
N LEU A 80 11.95 -1.24 -9.40
CA LEU A 80 11.98 0.20 -9.06
C LEU A 80 13.36 0.62 -8.54
N PHE A 81 13.98 -0.17 -7.65
CA PHE A 81 15.34 0.11 -7.20
C PHE A 81 16.37 0.00 -8.34
N ARG A 82 16.28 -1.02 -9.18
CA ARG A 82 17.25 -1.25 -10.26
C ARG A 82 17.22 -0.17 -11.33
N TYR A 83 16.05 0.43 -11.56
CA TYR A 83 15.82 1.43 -12.61
C TYR A 83 15.52 2.83 -12.03
N GLN A 84 15.99 3.12 -10.81
CA GLN A 84 15.77 4.41 -10.14
C GLN A 84 16.11 5.59 -11.06
N ASP A 85 17.30 5.61 -11.65
CA ASP A 85 17.76 6.71 -12.52
C ASP A 85 16.81 6.95 -13.71
N ALA A 86 16.22 5.89 -14.26
CA ALA A 86 15.27 6.00 -15.36
C ALA A 86 13.92 6.53 -14.89
N VAL A 87 13.47 6.13 -13.70
CA VAL A 87 12.20 6.63 -13.13
C VAL A 87 12.33 8.10 -12.72
N GLU A 88 13.46 8.51 -12.15
CA GLU A 88 13.70 9.91 -11.75
C GLU A 88 13.79 10.87 -12.94
N GLN A 89 14.10 10.37 -14.14
CA GLN A 89 14.05 11.14 -15.39
C GLN A 89 12.61 11.41 -15.88
N LEU A 90 11.62 10.65 -15.41
CA LEU A 90 10.23 10.87 -15.80
C LEU A 90 9.70 12.17 -15.19
N PRO A 91 9.01 13.01 -15.98
CA PRO A 91 8.33 14.15 -15.42
C PRO A 91 7.30 13.66 -14.40
N GLN A 92 7.23 14.34 -13.25
CA GLN A 92 6.23 14.07 -12.21
C GLN A 92 6.31 12.69 -11.55
N TRP A 93 7.43 11.97 -11.62
CA TRP A 93 7.59 10.66 -10.98
C TRP A 93 7.15 10.64 -9.50
N ARG A 94 7.39 11.72 -8.75
CA ARG A 94 6.95 11.87 -7.35
C ARG A 94 5.43 11.82 -7.20
N VAL A 95 4.71 12.46 -8.12
CA VAL A 95 3.24 12.48 -8.13
C VAL A 95 2.72 11.10 -8.53
N LEU A 96 3.38 10.43 -9.47
CA LEU A 96 3.00 9.07 -9.88
C LEU A 96 3.21 8.05 -8.75
N LEU A 97 4.39 8.02 -8.13
CA LEU A 97 4.67 7.12 -7.01
C LEU A 97 3.84 7.47 -5.77
N GLY A 98 3.71 8.76 -5.45
CA GLY A 98 2.86 9.23 -4.36
C GLY A 98 1.37 8.91 -4.61
N GLY A 99 0.91 9.02 -5.86
CA GLY A 99 -0.43 8.64 -6.27
C GLY A 99 -0.66 7.13 -6.16
N LEU A 100 0.30 6.32 -6.60
CA LEU A 100 0.22 4.86 -6.47
C LEU A 100 0.17 4.43 -4.99
N LEU A 101 0.99 5.06 -4.16
CA LEU A 101 0.95 4.86 -2.71
C LEU A 101 -0.40 5.27 -2.11
N GLY A 102 -0.93 6.42 -2.53
CA GLY A 102 -2.23 6.93 -2.08
C GLY A 102 -3.38 6.00 -2.47
N VAL A 103 -3.41 5.51 -3.71
CA VAL A 103 -4.42 4.55 -4.18
C VAL A 103 -4.35 3.26 -3.37
N GLY A 104 -3.15 2.69 -3.19
CA GLY A 104 -2.98 1.49 -2.37
C GLY A 104 -3.47 1.70 -0.93
N SER A 105 -3.16 2.86 -0.35
CA SER A 105 -3.62 3.21 0.99
C SER A 105 -5.15 3.31 1.07
N GLY A 106 -5.79 3.84 0.02
CA GLY A 106 -7.24 3.87 -0.11
C GLY A 106 -7.86 2.47 -0.19
N VAL A 107 -7.26 1.56 -0.96
CA VAL A 107 -7.70 0.15 -1.03
C VAL A 107 -7.62 -0.51 0.35
N VAL A 108 -6.51 -0.33 1.06
CA VAL A 108 -6.33 -0.84 2.44
C VAL A 108 -7.42 -0.28 3.36
N ALA A 109 -7.68 1.02 3.30
CA ALA A 109 -8.71 1.65 4.13
C ALA A 109 -10.11 1.10 3.84
N ILE A 110 -10.45 0.86 2.56
CA ILE A 110 -11.73 0.26 2.15
C ILE A 110 -11.85 -1.17 2.69
N ASN A 111 -10.82 -1.99 2.55
CA ASN A 111 -10.83 -3.36 3.06
C ASN A 111 -11.01 -3.40 4.58
N LEU A 112 -10.29 -2.53 5.30
CA LEU A 112 -10.44 -2.40 6.76
C LEU A 112 -11.83 -1.90 7.15
N TYR A 113 -12.38 -0.93 6.40
CA TYR A 113 -13.75 -0.48 6.60
C TYR A 113 -14.75 -1.62 6.45
N VAL A 114 -14.62 -2.44 5.40
CA VAL A 114 -15.45 -3.63 5.20
C VAL A 114 -15.32 -4.59 6.37
N ALA A 115 -14.09 -4.91 6.79
CA ALA A 115 -13.83 -5.80 7.93
C ALA A 115 -14.51 -5.30 9.22
N VAL A 116 -14.33 -4.02 9.57
CA VAL A 116 -14.93 -3.42 10.78
C VAL A 116 -16.46 -3.38 10.68
N SER A 117 -17.00 -3.03 9.51
CA SER A 117 -18.45 -2.96 9.30
C SER A 117 -19.11 -4.34 9.41
N ALA A 118 -18.46 -5.39 8.90
CA ALA A 118 -18.95 -6.76 8.98
C ALA A 118 -18.79 -7.37 10.38
N ALA A 119 -17.74 -6.98 11.14
CA ALA A 119 -17.54 -7.43 12.51
C ALA A 119 -18.53 -6.81 13.52
N ALA A 120 -19.21 -5.71 13.15
CA ALA A 120 -20.19 -5.03 13.99
C ALA A 120 -21.61 -5.63 13.91
N VAL A 121 -21.80 -6.69 13.12
CA VAL A 121 -23.06 -7.41 12.90
C VAL A 121 -23.00 -8.77 13.58
#